data_AF-A0A097KKF4-F1
#
_entry.id   AF-A0A097KKF4-F1
#
_cell.length_a   1.000
_cell.length_b   1.000
_cell.length_c   1.000
_cell.angle_alpha   90.00
_cell.angle_beta   90.00
_cell.angle_gamma   90.00
#
_symmetry.space_group_name_H-M   'P 1'
#
loop_
_entity.id
_entity.type
_entity.pdbx_description
1 polymer ?
#
loop_
_entity_poly.entity_id
_entity_poly.type
_entity_poly.pdbx_seq_one_letter_code
_entity_poly.pdbx_strand_id
1 'polypeptide(L)'
;MENQFQNQEFYIYDQYIAYLRSIKHDPQEKLEKHRIIPRHQNGTYTESNVVLCSFKHHTLAHFYRYLSFKQKGDLIAYTFMCCQTEEGRLLMACYAGQIGGKMTNKKNKVNKAFFYSVEWQKNLVTKMVESEI
;
A
#
# COMPACT_ATOMS: atom_id res chain seq x y z
N MET A 1 4.63 44.83 -7.76
CA MET A 1 4.53 43.49 -7.13
C MET A 1 4.07 42.55 -8.22
N GLU A 2 5.03 41.88 -8.88
CA GLU A 2 4.74 40.90 -9.92
C GLU A 2 4.09 39.66 -9.30
N ASN A 3 2.88 39.38 -9.75
CA ASN A 3 2.12 38.22 -9.33
C ASN A 3 2.70 37.00 -10.06
N GLN A 4 3.63 36.30 -9.41
CA GLN A 4 4.19 35.05 -9.91
C GLN A 4 3.12 33.96 -9.79
N PHE A 5 2.20 33.90 -10.76
CA PHE A 5 1.44 32.68 -11.00
C PHE A 5 2.44 31.63 -11.52
N GLN A 6 3.04 30.88 -10.61
CA GLN A 6 3.74 29.66 -10.95
C GLN A 6 2.73 28.75 -11.63
N ASN A 7 2.88 28.56 -12.94
CA ASN A 7 2.18 27.51 -13.67
C ASN A 7 2.62 26.17 -13.07
N GLN A 8 1.89 25.71 -12.05
CA GLN A 8 2.07 24.40 -11.49
C GLN A 8 1.60 23.41 -12.56
N GLU A 9 2.54 22.74 -13.22
CA GLU A 9 2.20 21.65 -14.14
C GLU A 9 1.49 20.57 -13.34
N PHE A 10 0.18 20.46 -13.52
CA PHE A 10 -0.61 19.36 -12.95
C PHE A 10 -0.45 18.15 -13.85
N TYR A 11 0.23 17.13 -13.37
CA TYR A 11 0.30 15.87 -14.10
C TYR A 11 -1.08 15.23 -14.15
N ILE A 12 -1.33 14.44 -15.19
CA ILE A 12 -2.54 13.61 -15.30
C ILE A 12 -2.69 12.70 -14.07
N TYR A 13 -1.57 12.27 -13.48
CA TYR A 13 -1.58 11.51 -12.24
C TYR A 13 -2.18 12.28 -11.07
N ASP A 14 -1.83 13.55 -10.88
CA ASP A 14 -2.36 14.36 -9.76
C ASP A 14 -3.86 14.54 -9.87
N GLN A 15 -4.35 14.77 -11.10
CA GLN A 15 -5.77 14.84 -11.41
C GLN A 15 -6.48 13.50 -11.13
N TYR A 16 -5.84 12.38 -11.47
CA TYR A 16 -6.38 11.06 -11.19
C TYR A 16 -6.45 10.75 -9.69
N ILE A 17 -5.43 11.14 -8.92
CA ILE A 17 -5.44 11.01 -7.46
C ILE A 17 -6.56 11.85 -6.84
N ALA A 18 -6.78 13.07 -7.33
CA ALA A 18 -7.90 13.90 -6.89
C ALA A 18 -9.25 13.23 -7.20
N TYR A 19 -9.39 12.65 -8.40
CA TYR A 19 -10.56 11.85 -8.77
C TYR A 19 -10.75 10.66 -7.81
N LEU A 20 -9.73 9.85 -7.54
CA LEU A 20 -9.83 8.71 -6.62
C LEU A 20 -10.28 9.11 -5.22
N ARG A 21 -9.81 10.25 -4.70
CA ARG A 21 -10.25 10.78 -3.40
C ARG A 21 -11.72 11.20 -3.37
N SER A 22 -12.29 11.52 -4.52
CA SER A 22 -13.69 11.94 -4.65
C SER A 22 -14.68 10.79 -4.79
N ILE A 23 -14.19 9.58 -5.11
CA ILE A 23 -15.03 8.40 -5.28
C ILE A 23 -15.63 8.00 -3.94
N LYS A 24 -16.94 7.79 -3.93
CA LYS A 24 -17.64 7.13 -2.81
C LYS A 24 -17.55 5.63 -2.99
N HIS A 25 -17.01 4.95 -1.99
CA HIS A 25 -16.89 3.49 -1.98
C HIS A 25 -18.05 2.83 -1.24
N ASP A 26 -18.48 1.68 -1.74
CA ASP A 26 -19.38 0.80 -1.01
C ASP A 26 -18.61 0.17 0.17
N PRO A 27 -19.18 0.13 1.40
CA PRO A 27 -18.56 -0.57 2.52
C PRO A 27 -18.17 -2.03 2.28
N GLN A 28 -18.81 -2.70 1.31
CA GLN A 28 -18.53 -4.09 0.93
C GLN A 28 -17.44 -4.23 -0.13
N GLU A 29 -17.01 -3.12 -0.74
CA GLU A 29 -15.98 -3.13 -1.78
C GLU A 29 -14.60 -3.46 -1.19
N LYS A 30 -13.88 -4.39 -1.83
CA LYS A 30 -12.49 -4.69 -1.47
C LYS A 30 -11.57 -3.58 -1.98
N LEU A 31 -11.13 -2.72 -1.06
CA LEU A 31 -10.22 -1.61 -1.37
C LEU A 31 -8.76 -1.94 -1.06
N GLU A 32 -7.87 -1.37 -1.86
CA GLU A 32 -6.43 -1.47 -1.72
C GLU A 32 -5.82 -0.10 -1.42
N LYS A 33 -4.76 -0.09 -0.61
CA LYS A 33 -3.98 1.10 -0.33
C LYS A 33 -2.99 1.36 -1.46
N HIS A 34 -3.22 2.40 -2.24
CA HIS A 34 -2.24 2.92 -3.18
C HIS A 34 -1.46 4.06 -2.51
N ARG A 35 -0.12 4.02 -2.58
CA ARG A 35 0.73 5.13 -2.12
C ARG A 35 0.95 6.12 -3.26
N ILE A 36 0.62 7.39 -3.03
CA ILE A 36 0.78 8.48 -4.00
C ILE A 36 2.27 8.67 -4.32
N ILE A 37 3.11 8.80 -3.29
CA ILE A 37 4.57 8.73 -3.40
C ILE A 37 5.01 7.31 -3.02
N PRO A 38 5.79 6.62 -3.85
CA PRO A 38 6.21 5.24 -3.61
C PRO A 38 7.38 5.15 -2.61
N ARG A 39 7.62 3.94 -2.09
CA ARG A 39 8.62 3.70 -1.01
C ARG A 39 10.02 4.15 -1.40
N HIS A 40 10.45 3.82 -2.62
CA HIS A 40 11.79 4.16 -3.10
C HIS A 40 12.01 5.67 -3.24
N GLN A 41 10.94 6.46 -3.16
CA GLN A 41 10.98 7.92 -3.10
C GLN A 41 10.58 8.44 -1.70
N ASN A 42 10.82 7.63 -0.65
CA ASN A 42 10.51 7.94 0.75
C ASN A 42 9.01 8.11 1.07
N GLY A 43 8.13 7.67 0.19
CA GLY A 43 6.70 7.69 0.44
C GLY A 43 6.27 6.69 1.52
N THR A 44 5.47 7.16 2.46
CA THR A 44 5.00 6.43 3.64
C THR A 44 3.53 6.05 3.51
N TYR A 45 2.99 5.31 4.48
CA TYR A 45 1.55 4.99 4.55
C TYR A 45 0.75 6.02 5.38
N THR A 46 1.20 7.27 5.43
CA THR A 46 0.41 8.34 6.05
C THR A 46 -0.85 8.59 5.23
N GLU A 47 -1.92 9.01 5.91
CA GLU A 47 -3.22 9.29 5.27
C GLU A 47 -3.10 10.28 4.11
N SER A 48 -2.25 11.30 4.25
CA SER A 48 -1.96 12.27 3.20
C SER A 48 -1.32 11.69 1.93
N ASN A 49 -0.62 10.55 2.04
CA ASN A 49 0.10 9.89 0.94
C ASN A 49 -0.59 8.61 0.47
N VAL A 50 -1.78 8.29 0.97
CA VAL A 50 -2.49 7.06 0.65
C VAL A 50 -3.88 7.38 0.12
N VAL A 51 -4.29 6.65 -0.91
CA VAL A 51 -5.70 6.59 -1.34
C VAL A 51 -6.16 5.15 -1.27
N LEU A 52 -7.41 4.96 -0.85
CA LEU A 52 -8.09 3.67 -0.95
C LEU A 52 -8.78 3.62 -2.31
N CYS A 53 -8.58 2.54 -3.05
CA CYS A 53 -9.18 2.38 -4.35
C CYS A 53 -9.34 0.90 -4.70
N SER A 54 -10.25 0.59 -5.63
CA SER A 54 -10.40 -0.78 -6.12
C SER A 54 -9.15 -1.25 -6.86
N PHE A 55 -8.97 -2.57 -7.01
CA PHE A 55 -7.84 -3.13 -7.75
C PHE A 55 -7.69 -2.53 -9.16
N LYS A 56 -8.81 -2.33 -9.87
CA LYS A 56 -8.82 -1.71 -11.20
C LYS A 56 -8.27 -0.28 -11.16
N HIS A 57 -8.70 0.52 -10.18
CA HIS A 57 -8.21 1.87 -9.98
C HIS A 57 -6.75 1.90 -9.53
N HIS A 58 -6.31 0.94 -8.74
CA HIS A 58 -4.91 0.79 -8.32
C HIS A 58 -4.00 0.51 -9.53
N THR A 59 -4.41 -0.41 -10.41
CA THR A 59 -3.71 -0.69 -11.67
C THR A 59 -3.59 0.56 -12.54
N LEU A 60 -4.68 1.31 -12.71
CA LEU A 60 -4.69 2.56 -13.47
C LEU A 60 -3.84 3.66 -12.82
N ALA A 61 -3.78 3.73 -11.49
CA ALA A 61 -2.95 4.70 -10.79
C ALA A 61 -1.46 4.51 -11.14
N HIS A 62 -0.98 3.26 -11.19
CA HIS A 62 0.37 2.97 -11.69
C HIS A 62 0.56 3.38 -13.16
N PHE A 63 -0.44 3.15 -14.02
CA PHE A 63 -0.35 3.58 -15.42
C PHE A 63 -0.25 5.10 -15.57
N TYR A 64 -1.13 5.88 -14.93
CA TYR A 64 -1.10 7.34 -15.00
C TYR A 64 0.16 7.91 -14.35
N ARG A 65 0.67 7.29 -13.29
CA ARG A 65 1.95 7.64 -12.69
C ARG A 65 3.10 7.42 -13.66
N TYR A 66 3.12 6.29 -14.36
CA TYR A 66 4.10 6.03 -15.42
C TYR A 66 4.00 7.05 -16.55
N LEU A 67 2.79 7.40 -17.00
CA LEU A 67 2.62 8.40 -18.07
C LEU A 67 3.20 9.76 -17.67
N SER A 68 3.07 10.13 -16.39
CA SER A 68 3.51 11.42 -15.83
C SER A 68 5.03 11.47 -15.57
N PHE A 69 5.59 10.45 -14.93
CA PHE A 69 6.97 10.48 -14.43
C PHE A 69 7.94 9.52 -15.15
N LYS A 70 7.44 8.70 -16.09
CA LYS A 70 8.21 7.71 -16.88
C LYS A 70 9.03 6.72 -16.03
N GLN A 71 8.63 6.46 -14.79
CA GLN A 71 9.34 5.53 -13.92
C GLN A 71 9.04 4.08 -14.31
N LYS A 72 10.09 3.31 -14.61
CA LYS A 72 9.96 1.89 -15.03
C LYS A 72 9.25 1.02 -14.01
N GLY A 73 9.42 1.31 -12.71
CA GLY A 73 8.75 0.57 -11.63
C GLY A 73 7.23 0.61 -11.73
N ASP A 74 6.67 1.75 -12.13
CA ASP A 74 5.22 1.91 -12.31
C ASP A 74 4.70 1.15 -13.53
N LEU A 75 5.46 1.11 -14.63
CA LEU A 75 5.11 0.30 -15.79
C LEU A 75 5.14 -1.20 -15.45
N ILE A 76 6.16 -1.65 -14.72
CA ILE A 76 6.25 -3.05 -14.25
C ILE A 76 5.05 -3.39 -13.37
N ALA A 77 4.71 -2.53 -12.42
CA ALA A 77 3.55 -2.72 -11.54
C ALA A 77 2.24 -2.80 -12.35
N TYR A 78 2.02 -1.86 -13.28
CA TYR A 78 0.86 -1.87 -14.18
C TYR A 78 0.76 -3.17 -14.98
N THR A 79 1.82 -3.58 -15.66
CA THR A 79 1.84 -4.81 -16.46
C THR A 79 1.58 -6.05 -15.61
N PHE A 80 2.19 -6.13 -14.43
CA PHE A 80 1.97 -7.25 -13.51
C PHE A 80 0.52 -7.34 -13.05
N MET A 81 -0.11 -6.21 -12.74
CA MET A 81 -1.50 -6.18 -12.27
C MET A 81 -2.53 -6.43 -13.38
N CYS A 82 -2.27 -5.98 -14.62
CA CYS A 82 -3.15 -6.23 -15.77
C CYS A 82 -3.30 -7.73 -16.10
N CYS A 83 -2.29 -8.53 -15.81
CA CYS A 83 -2.30 -9.96 -16.12
C CYS A 83 -2.87 -10.83 -14.99
N GLN A 84 -3.50 -10.24 -13.96
CA GLN A 84 -3.99 -10.95 -12.79
C GLN A 84 -5.52 -11.01 -12.74
N THR A 85 -6.05 -12.21 -12.46
CA THR A 85 -7.44 -12.41 -12.05
C THR A 85 -7.57 -12.31 -10.53
N GLU A 86 -8.76 -12.00 -10.01
CA GLU A 86 -8.98 -11.96 -8.56
C GLU A 86 -8.64 -13.31 -7.90
N GLU A 87 -9.09 -14.41 -8.47
CA GLU A 87 -8.77 -15.76 -7.99
C GLU A 87 -7.27 -16.01 -7.96
N GLY A 88 -6.56 -15.67 -9.05
CA GLY A 88 -5.11 -15.82 -9.12
C GLY A 88 -4.38 -15.02 -8.03
N ARG A 89 -4.87 -13.82 -7.69
CA ARG A 89 -4.30 -13.01 -6.60
C ARG A 89 -4.55 -13.63 -5.23
N LEU A 90 -5.77 -14.13 -4.98
CA LEU A 90 -6.10 -14.79 -3.73
C LEU A 90 -5.26 -16.07 -3.53
N LEU A 91 -5.12 -16.86 -4.59
CA LEU A 91 -4.28 -18.06 -4.59
C LEU A 91 -2.81 -17.70 -4.32
N MET A 92 -2.29 -16.68 -5.00
CA MET A 92 -0.92 -16.19 -4.81
C MET A 92 -0.70 -15.68 -3.37
N ALA A 93 -1.65 -14.92 -2.82
CA ALA A 93 -1.57 -14.42 -1.45
C ALA A 93 -1.57 -15.56 -0.43
N CYS A 94 -2.43 -16.58 -0.62
CA CYS A 94 -2.46 -17.77 0.22
C CYS A 94 -1.12 -18.52 0.18
N TYR A 95 -0.64 -18.80 -1.03
CA TYR A 95 0.63 -19.51 -1.23
C TYR A 95 1.84 -18.74 -0.66
N ALA A 96 1.91 -17.43 -0.94
CA ALA A 96 2.95 -16.56 -0.39
C ALA A 96 2.88 -16.47 1.14
N GLY A 97 1.68 -16.47 1.72
CA GLY A 97 1.48 -16.54 3.17
C GLY A 97 2.01 -17.84 3.78
N GLN A 98 1.78 -18.99 3.12
CA GLN A 98 2.27 -20.29 3.59
C GLN A 98 3.81 -20.37 3.57
N ILE A 99 4.46 -19.88 2.52
CA ILE A 99 5.92 -19.91 2.40
C ILE A 99 6.56 -18.80 3.22
N GLY A 100 6.17 -17.55 2.94
CA GLY A 100 6.70 -16.35 3.57
C GLY A 100 6.42 -16.30 5.07
N GLY A 101 5.24 -16.75 5.50
CA GLY A 101 4.88 -16.84 6.91
C GLY A 101 5.74 -17.85 7.66
N LYS A 102 5.97 -19.04 7.10
CA LYS A 102 6.86 -20.06 7.71
C LYS A 102 8.30 -19.54 7.79
N MET A 103 8.81 -18.92 6.73
CA MET A 103 10.18 -18.38 6.73
C MET A 103 10.33 -17.22 7.73
N THR A 104 9.37 -16.30 7.77
CA THR A 104 9.35 -15.18 8.72
C THR A 104 9.28 -15.68 10.15
N ASN A 105 8.43 -16.68 10.42
CA ASN A 105 8.33 -17.28 11.75
C ASN A 105 9.65 -17.92 12.19
N LYS A 106 10.30 -18.69 11.29
CA LYS A 106 11.62 -19.27 11.56
C LYS A 106 12.66 -18.20 11.86
N LYS A 107 12.70 -17.12 11.07
CA LYS A 107 13.60 -15.97 11.29
C LYS A 107 13.34 -15.30 12.64
N ASN A 108 12.07 -15.05 12.99
CA ASN A 108 11.69 -14.42 14.26
C ASN A 108 12.07 -15.30 15.46
N LYS A 109 11.94 -16.63 15.35
CA LYS A 109 12.33 -17.58 16.39
C LYS A 109 13.84 -17.56 16.63
N VAL A 110 14.64 -17.58 15.57
CA VAL A 110 16.12 -17.48 15.67
C VAL A 110 16.55 -16.16 16.29
N ASN A 111 15.92 -15.07 15.86
CA ASN A 111 16.26 -13.72 16.31
C ASN A 111 15.64 -13.34 17.66
N LYS A 112 14.87 -14.25 18.29
CA LYS A 112 14.06 -13.97 19.50
C LYS A 112 13.25 -12.68 19.38
N ALA A 113 12.65 -12.44 18.22
CA ALA A 113 11.89 -11.24 17.91
C ALA A 113 10.37 -11.47 18.07
N PHE A 114 9.62 -10.39 18.30
CA PHE A 114 8.16 -10.40 18.47
C PHE A 114 7.72 -11.42 19.54
N PHE A 115 6.82 -12.34 19.20
CA PHE A 115 6.32 -13.38 20.10
C PHE A 115 7.43 -14.20 20.79
N TYR A 116 8.63 -14.30 20.20
CA TYR A 116 9.76 -15.02 20.79
C TYR A 116 10.66 -14.15 21.69
N SER A 117 10.36 -12.86 21.83
CA SER A 117 11.01 -11.94 22.77
C SER A 117 10.24 -11.94 24.10
N VAL A 118 10.98 -12.10 25.21
CA VAL A 118 10.41 -11.99 26.56
C VAL A 118 9.84 -10.59 26.81
N GLU A 119 10.51 -9.55 26.31
CA GLU A 119 10.05 -8.16 26.47
C GLU A 119 8.71 -7.92 25.77
N TRP A 120 8.59 -8.43 24.54
CA TRP A 120 7.34 -8.33 23.79
C TRP A 120 6.21 -9.09 24.48
N GLN A 121 6.47 -10.28 25.02
CA GLN A 121 5.48 -11.08 25.76
C GLN A 121 4.98 -10.36 27.02
N LYS A 122 5.88 -9.74 27.79
CA LYS A 122 5.52 -8.94 28.98
C LYS A 122 4.67 -7.72 28.60
N ASN A 123 5.04 -7.02 27.54
CA ASN A 123 4.30 -5.86 27.06
C ASN A 123 2.91 -6.23 26.54
N LEU A 124 2.76 -7.41 25.90
CA LEU A 124 1.46 -7.89 25.46
C LEU A 124 0.52 -8.12 26.65
N VAL A 125 0.98 -8.82 27.69
CA VAL A 125 0.18 -9.11 28.89
C VAL A 125 -0.26 -7.80 29.57
N THR A 126 0.66 -6.85 29.71
CA THR A 126 0.37 -5.54 30.35
C THR A 126 -0.75 -4.80 29.61
N LYS A 127 -0.69 -4.75 28.28
CA LYS A 127 -1.71 -4.08 27.46
C LYS A 127 -3.08 -4.77 27.48
N MET A 128 -3.12 -6.09 27.63
CA MET A 128 -4.39 -6.82 27.72
C MET A 128 -5.11 -6.50 29.02
N VAL A 129 -4.38 -6.40 30.14
CA VAL A 129 -4.95 -6.05 31.45
C VAL A 129 -5.45 -4.60 31.47
N GLU A 130 -4.74 -3.67 30.83
CA GLU A 130 -5.16 -2.26 30.74
C GLU A 130 -6.40 -2.04 29.86
N SER A 131 -6.70 -2.95 28.92
CA SER A 131 -7.88 -2.85 28.05
C SER A 131 -9.17 -3.44 28.65
N GLU A 132 -9.08 -4.11 29.81
CA GLU A 132 -10.20 -4.73 30.52
C GLU A 132 -10.67 -3.91 31.76
N ILE A 133 -10.11 -2.71 31.96
CA ILE A 133 -10.47 -1.74 33.01
C ILE A 133 -11.05 -0.48 32.34
#